data_AF-A0A953KVP6-F1
#
_entry.id   AF-A0A953KVP6-F1
#
_cell.length_a   1.000
_cell.length_b   1.000
_cell.length_c   1.000
_cell.angle_alpha   90.00
_cell.angle_beta   90.00
_cell.angle_gamma   90.00
#
_symmetry.space_group_name_H-M   'P 1'
#
loop_
_entity.id
_entity.type
_entity.pdbx_description
1 polymer ?
#
loop_
_entity_poly.entity_id
_entity_poly.type
_entity_poly.pdbx_seq_one_letter_code
_entity_poly.pdbx_strand_id
1 'polypeptide(L)'
;MDDFFSQLKSTGNEGPSATLLRQVRQMPGIRETGKYRYTLLPETSLRFELVEGTWLAFIDTSGGRCKTFSLQNPVDERKLIDALKRIIQGREED
;
A
#
# COMPACT_ATOMS: atom_id res chain seq x y z
N MET A 1 -10.94 19.25 -11.32
CA MET A 1 -11.21 18.10 -10.43
C MET A 1 -9.84 17.66 -9.96
N ASP A 2 -9.15 18.54 -9.21
CA ASP A 2 -7.68 18.52 -9.09
C ASP A 2 -7.23 19.12 -7.74
N ASP A 3 -7.83 18.67 -6.63
CA ASP A 3 -7.52 19.21 -5.30
C ASP A 3 -6.72 18.25 -4.42
N PHE A 4 -6.13 17.23 -5.05
CA PHE A 4 -5.54 16.13 -4.31
C PHE A 4 -4.01 16.20 -4.26
N PHE A 5 -3.38 16.80 -5.27
CA PHE A 5 -1.92 17.01 -5.32
C PHE A 5 -1.44 18.26 -4.57
N SER A 6 -2.34 19.20 -4.26
CA SER A 6 -1.94 20.45 -3.57
C SER A 6 -1.71 20.27 -2.06
N GLN A 7 -2.16 19.16 -1.45
CA GLN A 7 -1.85 18.86 -0.03
C GLN A 7 -0.54 18.10 0.17
N LEU A 8 0.09 17.60 -0.91
CA LEU A 8 1.37 16.88 -0.88
C LEU A 8 2.57 17.77 -0.52
N LYS A 9 2.38 19.10 -0.38
CA LYS A 9 3.48 20.06 -0.14
C LYS A 9 3.66 20.52 1.32
N SER A 10 2.92 19.99 2.29
CA SER A 10 3.02 20.49 3.68
C SER A 10 3.00 19.41 4.74
N THR A 11 3.80 18.37 4.60
CA THR A 11 4.37 17.71 5.79
C THR A 11 5.67 17.02 5.39
N GLY A 12 6.79 17.58 5.82
CA GLY A 12 8.08 16.95 5.64
C GLY A 12 8.12 15.61 6.36
N ASN A 13 8.64 14.59 5.68
CA ASN A 13 9.40 13.50 6.30
C ASN A 13 8.67 12.48 7.22
N GLU A 14 7.36 12.19 7.07
CA GLU A 14 6.66 11.36 8.09
C GLU A 14 5.87 10.10 7.66
N GLY A 15 5.77 9.72 6.39
CA GLY A 15 5.04 8.48 6.06
C GLY A 15 4.79 8.20 4.58
N PRO A 16 4.30 7.00 4.23
CA PRO A 16 3.61 6.78 2.96
C PRO A 16 2.43 7.76 2.83
N SER A 17 2.08 8.15 1.60
CA SER A 17 1.07 9.20 1.38
C SER A 17 -0.24 8.89 2.11
N ALA A 18 -0.81 9.88 2.80
CA ALA A 18 -2.08 9.73 3.52
C ALA A 18 -3.21 9.21 2.61
N THR A 19 -3.15 9.58 1.33
CA THR A 19 -3.92 9.06 0.21
C THR A 19 -3.88 7.56 0.08
N LEU A 20 -2.67 7.02 0.03
CA LEU A 20 -2.40 5.61 -0.17
C LEU A 20 -3.00 4.84 1.00
N LEU A 21 -2.70 5.29 2.22
CA LEU A 21 -3.25 4.71 3.44
C LEU A 21 -4.78 4.75 3.44
N ARG A 22 -5.39 5.87 3.03
CA ARG A 22 -6.84 6.00 2.92
C ARG A 22 -7.41 5.04 1.87
N GLN A 23 -6.78 4.92 0.71
CA GLN A 23 -7.23 3.99 -0.34
C GLN A 23 -7.13 2.53 0.11
N VAL A 24 -6.03 2.16 0.77
CA VAL A 24 -5.84 0.84 1.38
C VAL A 24 -6.95 0.57 2.41
N ARG A 25 -7.21 1.50 3.33
CA ARG A 25 -8.28 1.36 4.33
C ARG A 25 -9.68 1.30 3.73
N GLN A 26 -9.89 1.88 2.56
CA GLN A 26 -11.16 1.84 1.83
C GLN A 26 -11.35 0.56 1.02
N MET A 27 -10.32 -0.28 0.88
CA MET A 27 -10.47 -1.54 0.16
C MET A 27 -11.25 -2.56 1.00
N PRO A 28 -12.21 -3.29 0.38
CA PRO A 28 -12.95 -4.33 1.07
C PRO A 28 -12.00 -5.46 1.48
N GLY A 29 -12.13 -5.94 2.72
CA GLY A 29 -11.27 -7.00 3.28
C GLY A 29 -10.05 -6.49 4.05
N ILE A 30 -9.62 -5.24 3.83
CA ILE A 30 -8.45 -4.70 4.53
C ILE A 30 -8.77 -4.31 5.97
N ARG A 31 -8.01 -4.87 6.91
CA ARG A 31 -7.99 -4.53 8.33
C ARG A 31 -6.65 -3.92 8.72
N GLU A 32 -6.68 -2.73 9.31
CA GLU A 32 -5.48 -2.14 9.92
C GLU A 32 -5.16 -2.90 11.21
N THR A 33 -3.96 -3.49 11.29
CA THR A 33 -3.51 -4.29 12.44
C THR A 33 -2.38 -3.62 13.22
N GLY A 34 -1.79 -2.54 12.69
CA GLY A 34 -0.78 -1.75 13.39
C GLY A 34 -0.41 -0.47 12.65
N LYS A 35 0.53 0.29 13.20
CA LYS A 35 1.06 1.50 12.56
C LYS A 35 1.75 1.12 11.25
N TYR A 36 1.12 1.47 10.13
CA TYR A 36 1.54 1.10 8.78
C TYR A 36 1.53 -0.42 8.48
N ARG A 37 0.68 -1.17 9.19
CA ARG A 37 0.48 -2.61 8.94
C ARG A 37 -1.00 -2.91 8.73
N TYR A 38 -1.27 -3.63 7.66
CA TYR A 38 -2.60 -3.94 7.16
C TYR A 38 -2.68 -5.43 6.84
N THR A 39 -3.84 -6.03 7.05
CA THR A 39 -4.14 -7.41 6.71
C THR A 39 -5.25 -7.38 5.68
N LEU A 40 -5.02 -7.91 4.48
CA LEU A 40 -5.92 -7.75 3.34
C LEU A 40 -6.94 -8.88 3.20
N LEU A 41 -6.46 -10.10 3.36
CA LEU A 41 -7.19 -11.34 3.22
C LEU A 41 -6.66 -12.29 4.29
N PRO A 42 -7.35 -13.41 4.57
CA PRO A 42 -6.72 -14.52 5.26
C PRO A 42 -5.37 -14.78 4.58
N GLU A 43 -4.28 -14.79 5.36
CA GLU A 43 -2.93 -15.09 4.88
C GLU A 43 -2.31 -14.05 3.92
N THR A 44 -2.91 -12.87 3.75
CA THR A 44 -2.27 -11.73 3.06
C THR A 44 -2.07 -10.55 4.01
N SER A 45 -0.84 -10.08 4.13
CA SER A 45 -0.49 -8.92 4.95
C SER A 45 0.35 -7.90 4.19
N LEU A 46 0.06 -6.62 4.42
CA LEU A 46 0.78 -5.48 3.87
C LEU A 46 1.44 -4.74 5.02
N ARG A 47 2.72 -4.42 4.88
CA ARG A 47 3.47 -3.58 5.81
C ARG A 47 4.25 -2.53 5.06
N PHE A 48 4.35 -1.34 5.62
CA PHE A 48 5.21 -0.30 5.09
C PHE A 48 6.40 -0.08 6.01
N GLU A 49 7.60 -0.06 5.44
CA GLU A 49 8.84 0.18 6.16
C GLU A 49 9.66 1.25 5.45
N LEU A 50 10.29 2.14 6.21
CA LEU A 50 11.23 3.12 5.68
C LEU A 50 12.63 2.49 5.64
N VAL A 51 13.15 2.23 4.45
CA VAL A 51 14.47 1.63 4.23
C VAL A 51 15.33 2.65 3.49
N GLU A 52 16.45 3.06 4.10
CA GLU A 52 17.41 4.01 3.50
C GLU A 52 16.78 5.34 3.02
N GLY A 53 15.80 5.85 3.78
CA GLY A 53 15.10 7.10 3.42
C GLY A 53 14.03 6.93 2.33
N THR A 54 13.79 5.70 1.86
CA THR A 54 12.71 5.37 0.93
C THR A 54 11.64 4.53 1.62
N TRP A 55 10.38 4.92 1.49
CA TRP A 55 9.26 4.08 1.95
C TRP A 55 9.07 2.89 1.00
N LEU A 56 9.09 1.69 1.56
CA LEU A 56 8.84 0.43 0.87
C LEU A 56 7.57 -0.21 1.42
N ALA A 57 6.76 -0.77 0.53
CA ALA A 57 5.58 -1.54 0.86
C ALA A 57 5.85 -3.02 0.58
N PHE A 58 5.71 -3.86 1.59
CA PHE A 58 5.88 -5.30 1.50
C PHE A 58 4.51 -5.96 1.61
N ILE A 59 4.12 -6.72 0.59
CA ILE A 59 2.91 -7.53 0.58
C ILE A 59 3.33 -9.00 0.71
N ASP A 60 3.04 -9.59 1.85
CA ASP A 60 3.13 -11.01 2.08
C ASP A 60 1.81 -11.66 1.65
N THR A 61 1.85 -12.63 0.74
CA THR A 61 0.67 -13.38 0.27
C THR A 61 0.80 -14.86 0.63
N SER A 62 -0.33 -15.55 0.77
CA SER A 62 -0.42 -16.93 1.28
C SER A 62 0.45 -17.98 0.56
N GLY A 63 0.90 -17.70 -0.66
CA GLY A 63 1.77 -18.60 -1.43
C GLY A 63 3.27 -18.45 -1.18
N GLY A 64 3.70 -17.79 -0.09
CA GLY A 64 5.11 -17.46 0.16
C GLY A 64 5.69 -16.42 -0.80
N ARG A 65 4.83 -15.76 -1.59
CA ARG A 65 5.21 -14.65 -2.47
C ARG A 65 5.16 -13.35 -1.68
N CYS A 66 6.33 -12.79 -1.40
CA CYS A 66 6.46 -11.44 -0.88
C CYS A 66 6.72 -10.48 -2.04
N LYS A 67 5.85 -9.48 -2.23
CA LYS A 67 6.04 -8.41 -3.22
C LYS A 67 6.46 -7.12 -2.54
N THR A 68 7.53 -6.52 -3.01
CA THR A 68 8.03 -5.24 -2.51
C THR A 68 7.79 -4.13 -3.53
N PHE A 69 7.27 -2.99 -3.09
CA PHE A 69 7.04 -1.81 -3.92
C PHE A 69 7.71 -0.59 -3.28
N SER A 70 8.48 0.15 -4.07
CA SER A 70 9.11 1.39 -3.63
C SER A 70 8.19 2.58 -3.83
N LEU A 71 7.83 3.26 -2.74
CA LEU A 71 6.97 4.45 -2.74
C LEU A 71 7.79 5.73 -2.94
N GLN A 72 8.65 5.71 -3.95
CA GLN A 72 9.44 6.89 -4.34
C GLN A 72 8.63 7.83 -5.23
N ASN A 73 7.67 7.29 -5.99
CA ASN A 73 6.89 8.03 -6.97
C ASN A 73 5.39 7.67 -6.90
N PRO A 74 4.50 8.60 -7.30
CA PRO A 74 3.05 8.36 -7.31
C PRO A 74 2.63 7.23 -8.26
N VAL A 75 3.45 6.95 -9.28
CA VAL A 75 3.22 5.82 -10.20
C VAL A 75 3.37 4.49 -9.47
N ASP A 76 4.34 4.37 -8.57
CA ASP A 76 4.60 3.12 -7.84
C ASP A 76 3.57 2.90 -6.72
N GLU A 77 3.11 3.96 -6.07
CA GLU A 77 1.94 3.92 -5.18
C GLU A 77 0.70 3.39 -5.91
N ARG A 78 0.47 3.87 -7.15
CA ARG A 78 -0.66 3.40 -7.97
C ARG A 78 -0.50 1.93 -8.36
N LYS A 79 0.72 1.47 -8.69
CA LYS A 79 1.01 0.05 -8.95
C LYS A 79 0.75 -0.81 -7.71
N LEU A 80 1.13 -0.34 -6.53
CA LEU A 80 0.83 -1.04 -5.27
C LEU A 80 -0.68 -1.22 -5.10
N ILE A 81 -1.44 -0.14 -5.25
CA ILE A 81 -2.91 -0.16 -5.14
C ILE A 81 -3.53 -1.11 -6.17
N ASP A 82 -3.05 -1.09 -7.41
CA ASP A 82 -3.51 -2.01 -8.45
C ASP A 82 -3.20 -3.47 -8.10
N ALA A 83 -2.00 -3.74 -7.58
CA ALA A 83 -1.61 -5.07 -7.12
C ALA A 83 -2.48 -5.55 -5.96
N LEU A 84 -2.71 -4.70 -4.95
CA LEU A 84 -3.60 -5.02 -3.82
C LEU A 84 -5.02 -5.30 -4.31
N LYS A 85 -5.53 -4.49 -5.25
CA LYS A 85 -6.85 -4.74 -5.86
C LYS A 85 -6.92 -6.08 -6.57
N ARG A 86 -5.89 -6.46 -7.33
CA ARG A 86 -5.84 -7.78 -8.02
C ARG A 86 -5.84 -8.93 -7.02
N ILE A 87 -5.07 -8.81 -5.94
CA ILE A 87 -4.99 -9.80 -4.87
C ILE A 87 -6.35 -9.95 -4.16
N ILE A 88 -6.97 -8.83 -3.75
CA ILE A 88 -8.29 -8.83 -3.08
C ILE A 88 -9.40 -9.36 -4.00
N GLN A 89 -9.35 -9.02 -5.29
CA GLN A 89 -10.32 -9.51 -6.27
C GLN A 89 -10.16 -11.00 -6.59
N GLY A 90 -9.18 -11.70 -5.98
CA GLY A 90 -8.97 -13.12 -6.22
C GLY A 90 -8.61 -13.44 -7.67
N ARG A 91 -8.10 -12.45 -8.44
CA ARG A 91 -7.39 -12.73 -9.69
C ARG A 91 -5.97 -13.16 -9.36
N GLU A 92 -5.86 -14.28 -8.65
CA GLU A 92 -4.79 -15.21 -8.99
C GLU A 92 -5.21 -15.78 -10.35
N GLU A 93 -4.60 -15.23 -11.42
CA GLU A 93 -4.65 -15.87 -12.72
C GLU A 93 -4.09 -17.29 -12.55
N ASP A 94 -5.00 -18.25 -12.75
CA ASP A 94 -4.75 -19.65 -13.09
C ASP A 94 -3.66 -19.78 -14.17
#